data_AF-A0A7J5B7S2-F1
#
_entry.id   AF-A0A7J5B7S2-F1
#
_cell.length_a   1.000
_cell.length_b   1.000
_cell.length_c   1.000
_cell.angle_alpha   90.00
_cell.angle_beta   90.00
_cell.angle_gamma   90.00
#
_symmetry.space_group_name_H-M   'P 1'
#
loop_
_entity.id
_entity.type
_entity.pdbx_description
1 polymer ?
#
loop_
_entity_poly.entity_id
_entity_poly.type
_entity_poly.pdbx_seq_one_letter_code
_entity_poly.pdbx_strand_id
1 'polypeptide(L)'
;MNVEEAAAELNVSSRRVRALIAEGRIPAHREGNAWIIESLTAPKTRRSLSPRSWQQLARALKLRALEGLVGQERSRTAARIKALREAKHPSQLLLDWRPKDAPRDLYMDSLVAYAELGHDDYLKLSVKRPPEYLRDSQDLAQVVAAERAIQGATRKSLAEAADVPISLVRDIETGKPLTSLGGLRRVLKALEIEPRALPKMVLK
;
A
#
# COMPACT_ATOMS: atom_id res chain seq x y z
N MET A 1 7.86 -22.13 22.56
CA MET A 1 6.42 -21.85 22.76
C MET A 1 5.63 -23.10 22.41
N ASN A 2 4.61 -23.45 23.18
CA ASN A 2 3.80 -24.64 22.89
C ASN A 2 2.66 -24.33 21.88
N VAL A 3 1.98 -25.37 21.38
CA VAL A 3 0.91 -25.24 20.37
C VAL A 3 -0.30 -24.45 20.87
N GLU A 4 -0.59 -24.48 22.17
CA GLU A 4 -1.75 -23.80 22.75
C GLU A 4 -1.49 -22.30 22.94
N GLU A 5 -0.29 -21.95 23.40
CA GLU A 5 0.22 -20.58 23.45
C GLU A 5 0.25 -19.96 22.04
N ALA A 6 0.78 -20.70 21.07
CA ALA A 6 0.80 -20.29 19.67
C ALA A 6 -0.60 -20.12 19.06
N ALA A 7 -1.55 -20.96 19.46
CA ALA A 7 -2.93 -20.88 19.02
C ALA A 7 -3.61 -19.61 19.56
N ALA A 8 -3.38 -19.29 20.83
CA ALA A 8 -3.87 -18.07 21.47
C ALA A 8 -3.25 -16.81 20.82
N GLU A 9 -1.93 -16.83 20.59
CA GLU A 9 -1.20 -15.69 20.04
C GLU A 9 -1.53 -15.43 18.56
N LEU A 10 -1.73 -16.49 17.76
CA LEU A 10 -2.18 -16.37 16.36
C LEU A 10 -3.71 -16.24 16.22
N ASN A 11 -4.47 -16.32 17.32
CA ASN A 11 -5.93 -16.35 17.33
C ASN A 11 -6.54 -17.42 16.38
N VAL A 12 -5.99 -18.63 16.41
CA VAL A 12 -6.46 -19.79 15.61
C VAL A 12 -6.57 -21.04 16.48
N SER A 13 -7.25 -22.09 15.99
CA SER A 13 -7.32 -23.37 16.72
C SER A 13 -5.98 -24.11 16.76
N SER A 14 -5.71 -24.86 17.84
CA SER A 14 -4.54 -25.73 17.98
C SER A 14 -4.41 -26.76 16.85
N ARG A 15 -5.56 -27.21 16.29
CA ARG A 15 -5.60 -28.08 15.10
C ARG A 15 -4.99 -27.37 13.88
N ARG A 16 -5.28 -26.08 13.69
CA ARG A 16 -4.72 -25.28 12.59
C ARG A 16 -3.23 -25.08 12.78
N VAL A 17 -2.76 -24.82 13.99
CA VAL A 17 -1.32 -24.72 14.30
C VAL A 17 -0.58 -26.02 13.95
N ARG A 18 -1.12 -27.18 14.35
CA ARG A 18 -0.54 -28.49 13.97
C ARG A 18 -0.52 -28.73 12.46
N ALA A 19 -1.57 -28.30 11.74
CA ALA A 19 -1.58 -28.38 10.28
C ALA A 19 -0.48 -27.50 9.65
N LEU A 20 -0.27 -26.29 10.17
CA LEU A 20 0.81 -25.41 9.71
C LEU A 20 2.21 -25.97 10.02
N ILE A 21 2.39 -26.66 11.14
CA ILE A 21 3.64 -27.39 11.42
C ILE A 21 3.84 -28.52 10.40
N ALA A 22 2.81 -29.32 10.12
CA ALA A 22 2.88 -30.42 9.16
C ALA A 22 3.13 -29.95 7.71
N GLU A 23 2.62 -28.75 7.35
CA GLU A 23 2.87 -28.09 6.07
C GLU A 23 4.28 -27.47 5.99
N GLY A 24 5.11 -27.54 7.04
CA GLY A 24 6.45 -26.92 7.10
C GLY A 24 6.40 -25.39 7.18
N ARG A 25 5.26 -24.85 7.62
CA ARG A 25 4.89 -23.44 7.58
C ARG A 25 5.15 -22.71 8.89
N ILE A 26 5.23 -23.43 10.00
CA ILE A 26 5.72 -22.95 11.30
C ILE A 26 6.94 -23.80 11.68
N PRO A 27 8.12 -23.20 11.92
CA PRO A 27 9.28 -23.93 12.40
C PRO A 27 9.00 -24.46 13.81
N ALA A 28 8.98 -25.78 13.94
CA ALA A 28 8.77 -26.47 15.19
C ALA A 28 9.54 -27.79 15.20
N HIS A 29 10.00 -28.20 16.37
CA HIS A 29 10.56 -29.53 16.59
C HIS A 29 9.73 -30.27 17.64
N ARG A 30 9.90 -31.59 17.69
CA ARG A 30 9.32 -32.41 18.75
C ARG A 30 10.28 -32.49 19.91
N GLU A 31 9.79 -32.15 21.09
CA GLU A 31 10.44 -32.42 22.37
C GLU A 31 9.53 -33.38 23.14
N GLY A 32 9.92 -34.67 23.18
CA GLY A 32 9.06 -35.74 23.68
C GLY A 32 7.74 -35.87 22.89
N ASN A 33 6.62 -35.71 23.59
CA ASN A 33 5.26 -35.79 23.02
C ASN A 33 4.67 -34.43 22.61
N ALA A 34 5.39 -33.33 22.81
CA ALA A 34 4.91 -31.99 22.51
C ALA A 34 5.64 -31.40 21.30
N TRP A 35 4.93 -30.54 20.57
CA TRP A 35 5.54 -29.68 19.55
C TRP A 35 5.99 -28.38 20.22
N ILE A 36 7.27 -28.08 20.10
CA ILE A 36 7.87 -26.81 20.52
C ILE A 36 8.02 -25.96 19.26
N ILE A 37 7.32 -24.83 19.23
CA ILE A 37 7.40 -23.83 18.18
C ILE A 37 8.59 -22.92 18.47
N GLU A 38 9.50 -22.88 17.50
CA GLU A 38 10.76 -22.12 17.55
C GLU A 38 10.52 -20.65 17.22
N SER A 39 9.63 -20.36 16.26
CA SER A 39 9.12 -19.03 16.03
C SER A 39 7.68 -19.06 15.52
N LEU A 40 6.88 -18.11 16.02
CA LEU A 40 5.62 -17.72 15.39
C LEU A 40 5.89 -16.77 14.23
N THR A 41 6.78 -17.13 13.31
CA THR A 41 6.77 -16.43 12.03
C THR A 41 5.55 -16.95 11.29
N ALA A 42 4.44 -16.20 11.37
CA ALA A 42 3.21 -16.53 10.65
C ALA A 42 3.59 -16.93 9.22
N PRO A 43 3.22 -18.13 8.77
CA PRO A 43 3.68 -18.63 7.49
C PRO A 43 3.31 -17.67 6.39
N LYS A 44 4.29 -17.34 5.56
CA LYS A 44 4.05 -16.49 4.41
C LYS A 44 2.92 -17.09 3.59
N THR A 45 1.82 -16.36 3.45
CA THR A 45 0.70 -16.82 2.63
C THR A 45 0.96 -16.56 1.15
N ARG A 46 1.96 -15.72 0.84
CA ARG A 46 2.29 -15.25 -0.50
C ARG A 46 3.79 -15.28 -0.75
N ARG A 47 4.15 -15.34 -2.02
CA ARG A 47 5.53 -15.15 -2.47
C ARG A 47 5.99 -13.74 -2.13
N SER A 48 7.16 -13.63 -1.52
CA SER A 48 7.80 -12.34 -1.25
C SER A 48 8.14 -11.60 -2.53
N LEU A 49 8.21 -10.27 -2.44
CA LEU A 49 8.61 -9.42 -3.55
C LEU A 49 10.10 -9.58 -3.83
N SER A 50 10.54 -9.19 -5.03
CA SER A 50 11.96 -9.00 -5.29
C SER A 50 12.49 -7.76 -4.55
N PRO A 51 13.79 -7.68 -4.23
CA PRO A 51 14.39 -6.50 -3.59
C PRO A 51 14.11 -5.18 -4.35
N ARG A 52 14.20 -5.20 -5.68
CA ARG A 52 13.86 -4.05 -6.53
C ARG A 52 12.41 -3.62 -6.36
N SER A 53 11.48 -4.58 -6.39
CA SER A 53 10.06 -4.31 -6.24
C SER A 53 9.72 -3.81 -4.83
N TRP A 54 10.45 -4.26 -3.81
CA TRP A 54 10.34 -3.78 -2.44
C TRP A 54 10.77 -2.32 -2.32
N GLN A 55 11.92 -1.95 -2.91
CA GLN A 55 12.40 -0.57 -2.97
C GLN A 55 11.44 0.36 -3.73
N GLN A 56 10.85 -0.10 -4.83
CA GLN A 56 9.85 0.68 -5.57
C GLN A 56 8.61 0.95 -4.73
N LEU A 57 8.14 -0.06 -3.98
CA LEU A 57 7.03 0.11 -3.04
C LEU A 57 7.40 1.07 -1.90
N ALA A 58 8.59 0.91 -1.30
CA ALA A 58 9.10 1.79 -0.24
C ALA A 58 9.18 3.25 -0.70
N ARG A 59 9.80 3.49 -1.86
CA ARG A 59 9.89 4.82 -2.46
C ARG A 59 8.51 5.39 -2.74
N ALA A 60 7.59 4.60 -3.29
CA ALA A 60 6.25 5.08 -3.63
C ALA A 60 5.42 5.45 -2.39
N LEU A 61 5.50 4.67 -1.31
CA LEU A 61 4.83 4.98 -0.05
C LEU A 61 5.45 6.22 0.63
N LYS A 62 6.79 6.31 0.64
CA LYS A 62 7.52 7.44 1.22
C LYS A 62 7.21 8.76 0.49
N LEU A 63 7.25 8.75 -0.84
CA LEU A 63 6.98 9.92 -1.67
C LEU A 63 5.48 10.18 -1.86
N ARG A 64 4.62 9.23 -1.51
CA ARG A 64 3.16 9.25 -1.78
C ARG A 64 2.84 9.48 -3.26
N ALA A 65 3.73 9.00 -4.12
CA ALA A 65 3.67 9.20 -5.55
C ALA A 65 4.25 7.96 -6.25
N LEU A 66 3.84 7.75 -7.50
CA LEU A 66 4.42 6.72 -8.37
C LEU A 66 5.47 7.33 -9.30
N GLU A 67 6.20 8.33 -8.81
CA GLU A 67 7.20 9.08 -9.56
C GLU A 67 8.34 8.17 -10.02
N GLY A 68 8.78 8.35 -11.27
CA GLY A 68 9.84 7.55 -11.88
C GLY A 68 9.44 6.12 -12.26
N LEU A 69 8.21 5.68 -11.94
CA LEU A 69 7.70 4.38 -12.37
C LEU A 69 6.92 4.50 -13.67
N VAL A 70 7.21 3.58 -14.61
CA VAL A 70 6.57 3.52 -15.93
C VAL A 70 5.96 2.15 -16.19
N GLY A 71 5.01 2.09 -17.14
CA GLY A 71 4.42 0.86 -17.65
C GLY A 71 3.98 -0.12 -16.55
N GLN A 72 4.48 -1.35 -16.65
CA GLN A 72 4.09 -2.45 -15.75
C GLN A 72 4.59 -2.26 -14.31
N GLU A 73 5.74 -1.61 -14.10
CA GLU A 73 6.24 -1.33 -12.75
C GLU A 73 5.30 -0.38 -12.01
N ARG A 74 4.84 0.68 -12.68
CA ARG A 74 3.83 1.61 -12.14
C ARG A 74 2.55 0.89 -11.77
N SER A 75 2.01 0.08 -12.69
CA SER A 75 0.76 -0.65 -12.49
C SER A 75 0.85 -1.64 -11.31
N ARG A 76 1.93 -2.43 -11.23
CA ARG A 76 2.14 -3.39 -10.14
C ARG A 76 2.30 -2.70 -8.79
N THR A 77 3.05 -1.60 -8.73
CA THR A 77 3.24 -0.86 -7.47
C THR A 77 1.95 -0.18 -7.03
N ALA A 78 1.18 0.40 -7.96
CA ALA A 78 -0.14 0.96 -7.67
C ALA A 78 -1.09 -0.10 -7.08
N ALA A 79 -1.17 -1.27 -7.71
CA ALA A 79 -2.00 -2.39 -7.24
C ALA A 79 -1.58 -2.89 -5.85
N ARG A 80 -0.29 -2.86 -5.52
CA ARG A 80 0.21 -3.23 -4.18
C ARG A 80 -0.18 -2.22 -3.11
N ILE A 81 -0.08 -0.93 -3.43
CA ILE A 81 -0.54 0.13 -2.51
C ILE A 81 -2.04 -0.02 -2.28
N LYS A 82 -2.84 -0.25 -3.35
CA LYS A 82 -4.27 -0.54 -3.24
C LYS A 82 -4.53 -1.72 -2.30
N ALA A 83 -3.86 -2.84 -2.54
CA ALA A 83 -4.01 -4.03 -1.72
C ALA A 83 -3.63 -3.80 -0.25
N LEU A 84 -2.61 -2.98 0.05
CA LEU A 84 -2.31 -2.58 1.44
C LEU A 84 -3.41 -1.71 2.06
N ARG A 85 -3.98 -0.76 1.30
CA ARG A 85 -5.06 0.12 1.78
C ARG A 85 -6.36 -0.64 2.06
N GLU A 86 -6.63 -1.68 1.27
CA GLU A 86 -7.88 -2.46 1.32
C GLU A 86 -7.76 -3.74 2.17
N ALA A 87 -6.53 -4.15 2.51
CA ALA A 87 -6.33 -5.35 3.31
C ALA A 87 -7.01 -5.25 4.67
N LYS A 88 -7.70 -6.33 5.07
CA LYS A 88 -8.22 -6.49 6.42
C LYS A 88 -7.07 -6.45 7.44
N HIS A 89 -5.98 -7.15 7.11
CA HIS A 89 -4.74 -7.31 7.89
C HIS A 89 -3.51 -6.86 7.09
N PRO A 90 -3.27 -5.55 6.93
CA PRO A 90 -2.14 -5.02 6.18
C PRO A 90 -0.78 -5.42 6.77
N SER A 91 -0.68 -5.64 8.09
CA SER A 91 0.56 -6.08 8.74
C SER A 91 1.04 -7.40 8.15
N GLN A 92 0.17 -8.41 8.13
CA GLN A 92 0.48 -9.72 7.55
C GLN A 92 0.83 -9.61 6.07
N LEU A 93 0.08 -8.80 5.30
CA LEU A 93 0.34 -8.62 3.88
C LEU A 93 1.73 -8.00 3.61
N LEU A 94 2.12 -7.01 4.42
CA LEU A 94 3.42 -6.37 4.30
C LEU A 94 4.57 -7.35 4.65
N LEU A 95 4.41 -8.13 5.73
CA LEU A 95 5.39 -9.13 6.16
C LEU A 95 5.54 -10.27 5.14
N ASP A 96 4.44 -10.72 4.53
CA ASP A 96 4.47 -11.72 3.46
C ASP A 96 5.30 -11.24 2.27
N TRP A 97 5.15 -9.96 1.92
CA TRP A 97 5.87 -9.34 0.82
C TRP A 97 7.34 -9.05 1.12
N ARG A 98 7.75 -8.97 2.38
CA ARG A 98 9.12 -8.65 2.78
C ARG A 98 10.12 -9.71 2.24
N PRO A 99 11.06 -9.33 1.35
CA PRO A 99 12.13 -10.23 0.94
C PRO A 99 13.08 -10.56 2.09
N LYS A 100 13.78 -11.70 2.00
CA LYS A 100 14.80 -12.10 3.00
C LYS A 100 15.93 -11.06 3.08
N ASP A 101 16.42 -10.63 1.93
CA ASP A 101 17.47 -9.61 1.80
C ASP A 101 16.86 -8.24 1.49
N ALA A 102 15.90 -7.81 2.33
CA ALA A 102 15.22 -6.54 2.16
C ALA A 102 16.21 -5.37 2.22
N PRO A 103 16.31 -4.55 1.16
CA PRO A 103 17.12 -3.35 1.20
C PRO A 103 16.62 -2.42 2.31
N ARG A 104 17.56 -1.82 3.04
CA ARG A 104 17.26 -0.89 4.13
C ARG A 104 16.60 0.37 3.59
N ASP A 105 15.52 0.79 4.23
CA ASP A 105 14.88 2.08 4.03
C ASP A 105 14.17 2.46 5.32
N LEU A 106 14.57 3.59 5.93
CA LEU A 106 14.08 4.01 7.25
C LEU A 106 12.55 4.07 7.36
N TYR A 107 11.87 4.50 6.29
CA TYR A 107 10.41 4.64 6.30
C TYR A 107 9.75 3.26 6.23
N MET A 108 10.20 2.41 5.30
CA MET A 108 9.68 1.05 5.16
C MET A 108 10.04 0.17 6.35
N ASP A 109 11.24 0.30 6.90
CA ASP A 109 11.69 -0.43 8.09
C ASP A 109 10.82 -0.08 9.31
N SER A 110 10.42 1.19 9.44
CA SER A 110 9.44 1.61 10.45
C SER A 110 8.07 0.93 10.24
N LEU A 111 7.54 0.95 9.01
CA LEU A 111 6.28 0.25 8.71
C LEU A 111 6.35 -1.25 9.00
N VAL A 112 7.48 -1.88 8.72
CA VAL A 112 7.71 -3.30 9.03
C VAL A 112 7.74 -3.52 10.54
N ALA A 113 8.40 -2.67 11.32
CA ALA A 113 8.40 -2.80 12.78
C ALA A 113 6.98 -2.69 13.36
N TYR A 114 6.16 -1.75 12.87
CA TYR A 114 4.75 -1.68 13.27
C TYR A 114 3.93 -2.89 12.80
N ALA A 115 4.27 -3.48 11.64
CA ALA A 115 3.63 -4.70 11.15
C ALA A 115 3.99 -5.93 12.00
N GLU A 116 5.23 -6.05 12.46
CA GLU A 116 5.68 -7.13 13.35
C GLU A 116 4.95 -7.06 14.70
N LEU A 117 4.56 -5.86 15.15
CA LEU A 117 3.74 -5.64 16.34
C LEU A 117 2.22 -5.78 16.09
N GLY A 118 1.79 -6.08 14.86
CA GLY A 118 0.38 -6.26 14.51
C GLY A 118 -0.45 -4.96 14.47
N HIS A 119 0.18 -3.79 14.34
CA HIS A 119 -0.51 -2.50 14.33
C HIS A 119 -1.18 -2.17 12.98
N ASP A 120 -2.21 -2.94 12.63
CA ASP A 120 -2.97 -2.80 11.38
C ASP A 120 -3.56 -1.40 11.19
N ASP A 121 -4.06 -0.75 12.25
CA ASP A 121 -4.68 0.57 12.15
C ASP A 121 -3.65 1.68 11.85
N TYR A 122 -2.45 1.58 12.45
CA TYR A 122 -1.36 2.49 12.14
C TYR A 122 -0.92 2.37 10.68
N LEU A 123 -0.84 1.14 10.16
CA LEU A 123 -0.50 0.89 8.76
C LEU A 123 -1.59 1.43 7.82
N LYS A 124 -2.87 1.21 8.12
CA LYS A 124 -3.98 1.79 7.34
C LYS A 124 -3.88 3.32 7.29
N LEU A 125 -3.64 3.95 8.43
CA LEU A 125 -3.48 5.41 8.51
C LEU A 125 -2.25 5.87 7.72
N SER A 126 -1.11 5.19 7.87
CA SER A 126 0.16 5.57 7.24
C SER A 126 0.13 5.42 5.72
N VAL A 127 -0.54 4.41 5.19
CA VAL A 127 -0.61 4.11 3.75
C VAL A 127 -1.73 4.90 3.04
N LYS A 128 -2.79 5.31 3.77
CA LYS A 128 -3.90 6.07 3.18
C LYS A 128 -3.64 7.56 2.99
N ARG A 129 -2.72 8.19 3.73
CA ARG A 129 -2.57 9.66 3.74
C ARG A 129 -2.32 10.23 2.33
N PRO A 130 -3.28 11.01 1.75
CA PRO A 130 -2.97 11.88 0.64
C PRO A 130 -1.92 12.93 1.11
N PRO A 131 -1.18 13.57 0.20
CA PRO A 131 -0.31 14.67 0.60
C PRO A 131 -1.12 15.83 1.16
N GLU A 132 -0.71 16.32 2.34
CA GLU A 132 -1.39 17.43 3.03
C GLU A 132 -1.25 18.76 2.28
N TYR A 133 -0.21 18.90 1.46
CA TYR A 133 0.12 20.12 0.71
C TYR A 133 0.53 19.78 -0.72
N LEU A 134 -0.18 20.38 -1.68
CA LEU A 134 0.14 20.35 -3.10
C LEU A 134 0.87 21.67 -3.43
N ARG A 135 2.18 21.62 -3.71
CA ARG A 135 3.00 22.84 -3.77
C ARG A 135 2.82 23.61 -5.07
N ASP A 136 2.72 22.89 -6.18
CA ASP A 136 2.56 23.43 -7.51
C ASP A 136 1.66 22.53 -8.39
N SER A 137 1.48 22.93 -9.66
CA SER A 137 0.67 22.17 -10.61
C SER A 137 1.26 20.81 -10.96
N GLN A 138 2.58 20.62 -10.86
CA GLN A 138 3.23 19.33 -11.12
C GLN A 138 3.03 18.37 -9.95
N ASP A 139 3.15 18.84 -8.71
CA ASP A 139 2.81 18.06 -7.52
C ASP A 139 1.35 17.58 -7.59
N LEU A 140 0.41 18.48 -7.89
CA LEU A 140 -1.00 18.11 -8.11
C LEU A 140 -1.15 17.04 -9.20
N ALA A 141 -0.47 17.23 -10.34
CA ALA A 141 -0.51 16.31 -11.46
C ALA A 141 -0.04 14.90 -11.07
N GLN A 142 1.10 14.82 -10.38
CA GLN A 142 1.67 13.56 -9.92
C GLN A 142 0.74 12.83 -8.94
N VAL A 143 0.14 13.57 -8.01
CA VAL A 143 -0.76 13.02 -6.99
C VAL A 143 -2.03 12.47 -7.62
N VAL A 144 -2.69 13.26 -8.48
CA VAL A 144 -3.91 12.82 -9.18
C VAL A 144 -3.61 11.60 -10.06
N ALA A 145 -2.49 11.62 -10.79
CA ALA A 145 -2.10 10.49 -11.63
C ALA A 145 -1.72 9.23 -10.82
N ALA A 146 -1.14 9.41 -9.63
CA ALA A 146 -0.77 8.31 -8.74
C ALA A 146 -2.03 7.69 -8.11
N GLU A 147 -2.91 8.53 -7.54
CA GLU A 147 -4.12 8.07 -6.87
C GLU A 147 -5.08 7.40 -7.85
N ARG A 148 -5.27 7.96 -9.05
CA ARG A 148 -6.05 7.29 -10.10
C ARG A 148 -5.48 5.90 -10.43
N ALA A 149 -4.16 5.79 -10.54
CA ALA A 149 -3.51 4.51 -10.82
C ALA A 149 -3.68 3.52 -9.66
N ILE A 150 -3.58 3.98 -8.40
CA ILE A 150 -3.79 3.16 -7.20
C ILE A 150 -5.22 2.64 -7.16
N GLN A 151 -6.22 3.47 -7.46
CA GLN A 151 -7.61 3.03 -7.53
C GLN A 151 -7.87 2.05 -8.69
N GLY A 152 -6.97 1.96 -9.66
CA GLY A 152 -7.10 1.14 -10.87
C GLY A 152 -8.00 1.78 -11.92
N ALA A 153 -8.27 3.08 -11.82
CA ALA A 153 -9.17 3.80 -12.70
C ALA A 153 -8.47 4.24 -14.00
N THR A 154 -9.21 4.24 -15.11
CA THR A 154 -8.77 4.90 -16.34
C THR A 154 -9.07 6.40 -16.27
N ARG A 155 -8.46 7.21 -17.14
CA ARG A 155 -8.82 8.63 -17.23
C ARG A 155 -10.30 8.83 -17.57
N LYS A 156 -10.85 7.95 -18.43
CA LYS A 156 -12.24 7.96 -18.83
C LYS A 156 -13.16 7.69 -17.64
N SER A 157 -12.91 6.62 -16.89
CA SER A 157 -13.74 6.27 -15.72
C SER A 157 -13.64 7.32 -14.61
N LEU A 158 -12.47 7.95 -14.41
CA LEU A 158 -12.35 9.06 -13.46
C LEU A 158 -13.13 10.29 -13.93
N ALA A 159 -13.07 10.62 -15.23
CA ALA A 159 -13.81 11.73 -15.79
C ALA A 159 -15.33 11.54 -15.65
N GLU A 160 -15.82 10.33 -15.92
CA GLU A 160 -17.22 9.95 -15.71
C GLU A 160 -17.62 10.04 -14.23
N ALA A 161 -16.82 9.51 -13.31
CA ALA A 161 -17.10 9.57 -11.88
C ALA A 161 -17.11 11.00 -11.32
N ALA A 162 -16.32 11.91 -11.90
CA ALA A 162 -16.23 13.31 -11.49
C ALA A 162 -17.18 14.24 -12.27
N ASP A 163 -17.93 13.73 -13.24
CA ASP A 163 -18.76 14.51 -14.17
C ASP A 163 -17.97 15.69 -14.79
N VAL A 164 -16.88 15.35 -15.48
CA VAL A 164 -16.01 16.30 -16.18
C VAL A 164 -15.55 15.76 -17.53
N PRO A 165 -15.13 16.64 -18.46
CA PRO A 165 -14.49 16.19 -19.69
C PRO A 165 -13.17 15.44 -19.41
N ILE A 166 -12.91 14.36 -20.15
CA ILE A 166 -11.64 13.60 -20.06
C ILE A 166 -10.41 14.48 -20.34
N SER A 167 -10.56 15.54 -21.14
CA SER A 167 -9.51 16.52 -21.42
C SER A 167 -9.09 17.28 -20.16
N LEU A 168 -10.01 17.58 -19.24
CA LEU A 168 -9.70 18.22 -17.97
C LEU A 168 -8.83 17.31 -17.10
N VAL A 169 -9.20 16.03 -16.98
CA VAL A 169 -8.39 15.04 -16.23
C VAL A 169 -6.98 14.95 -16.81
N ARG A 170 -6.85 14.91 -18.14
CA ARG A 170 -5.55 14.91 -18.81
C ARG A 170 -4.74 16.18 -18.52
N ASP A 171 -5.38 17.35 -18.55
CA ASP A 171 -4.70 18.63 -18.29
C ASP A 171 -4.23 18.71 -16.83
N ILE A 172 -5.05 18.24 -15.87
CA ILE A 172 -4.65 18.09 -14.45
C ILE A 172 -3.44 17.18 -14.32
N GLU A 173 -3.48 15.97 -14.89
CA GLU A 173 -2.37 15.00 -14.81
C GLU A 173 -1.10 15.41 -15.56
N THR A 174 -1.15 16.47 -16.36
CA THR A 174 0.01 17.01 -17.07
C THR A 174 0.47 18.36 -16.51
N GLY A 175 -0.19 18.86 -15.45
CA GLY A 175 0.11 20.14 -14.82
C GLY A 175 -0.14 21.34 -15.73
N LYS A 176 -0.98 21.18 -16.77
CA LYS A 176 -1.30 22.23 -17.74
C LYS A 176 -2.29 23.24 -17.15
N PRO A 177 -2.39 24.45 -17.73
CA PRO A 177 -3.44 25.40 -17.38
C PRO A 177 -4.83 24.78 -17.45
N LEU A 178 -5.66 25.03 -16.45
CA LEU A 178 -6.98 24.42 -16.32
C LEU A 178 -8.07 25.35 -16.84
N THR A 179 -9.13 24.74 -17.35
CA THR A 179 -10.35 25.48 -17.75
C THR A 179 -11.32 25.70 -16.59
N SER A 180 -11.21 24.93 -15.49
CA SER A 180 -12.17 25.00 -14.38
C SER A 180 -11.60 24.51 -13.05
N LEU A 181 -11.57 25.38 -12.04
CA LEU A 181 -11.27 25.01 -10.65
C LEU A 181 -12.39 24.16 -10.03
N GLY A 182 -13.65 24.39 -10.41
CA GLY A 182 -14.78 23.57 -9.97
C GLY A 182 -14.63 22.13 -10.45
N GLY A 183 -14.25 21.93 -11.71
CA GLY A 183 -13.95 20.61 -12.26
C GLY A 183 -12.77 19.93 -11.56
N LEU A 184 -11.69 20.66 -11.25
CA LEU A 184 -10.58 20.14 -10.43
C LEU A 184 -11.07 19.61 -9.08
N ARG A 185 -11.90 20.39 -8.35
CA ARG A 185 -12.45 19.95 -7.06
C ARG A 185 -13.28 18.69 -7.18
N ARG A 186 -14.07 18.52 -8.26
CA ARG A 186 -14.83 17.29 -8.50
C ARG A 186 -13.92 16.09 -8.75
N VAL A 187 -12.84 16.25 -9.53
CA VAL A 187 -11.84 15.20 -9.76
C VAL A 187 -11.16 14.79 -8.46
N LEU A 188 -10.75 15.75 -7.63
CA LEU A 188 -10.13 15.47 -6.33
C LEU A 188 -11.10 14.75 -5.39
N LYS A 189 -12.37 15.17 -5.35
CA LYS A 189 -13.42 14.50 -4.57
C LYS A 189 -13.65 13.07 -5.03
N ALA A 190 -13.70 12.82 -6.35
CA ALA A 190 -13.86 11.48 -6.91
C ALA A 190 -12.68 10.56 -6.58
N LEU A 191 -11.50 11.12 -6.31
CA LEU A 191 -10.32 10.39 -5.86
C LEU A 191 -10.19 10.33 -4.33
N GLU A 192 -11.14 10.85 -3.57
CA GLU A 192 -11.07 10.98 -2.10
C GLU A 192 -9.83 11.76 -1.63
N ILE A 193 -9.40 12.75 -2.42
CA ILE A 193 -8.29 13.64 -2.09
C ILE A 193 -8.87 14.95 -1.53
N GLU A 194 -8.59 15.21 -0.26
CA GLU A 194 -8.96 16.46 0.42
C GLU A 194 -7.70 17.30 0.71
N PRO A 195 -7.22 18.11 -0.25
CA PRO A 195 -6.03 18.93 -0.01
C PRO A 195 -6.37 20.08 0.93
N ARG A 196 -5.47 20.40 1.87
CA ARG A 196 -5.64 21.57 2.75
C ARG A 196 -5.57 22.89 1.98
N ALA A 197 -4.78 22.91 0.92
CA ALA A 197 -4.66 24.04 0.01
C ALA A 197 -4.44 23.54 -1.42
N LEU A 198 -5.06 24.22 -2.38
CA LEU A 198 -4.77 24.03 -3.80
C LEU A 198 -3.57 24.91 -4.18
N PRO A 199 -2.67 24.43 -5.06
CA PRO A 199 -1.56 25.23 -5.54
C PRO A 199 -2.09 26.41 -6.37
N LYS A 200 -1.28 27.46 -6.52
CA LYS A 200 -1.58 28.50 -7.51
C LYS A 200 -1.62 27.87 -8.90
N MET A 201 -2.72 28.06 -9.60
CA MET A 201 -2.98 27.45 -10.90
C MET A 201 -3.19 28.51 -11.96
N VAL A 202 -2.59 28.30 -13.14
CA VAL A 202 -2.87 29.12 -14.32
C VAL A 202 -4.20 28.65 -14.91
N LEU A 203 -5.13 29.59 -15.07
CA LEU A 203 -6.39 29.34 -15.75
C LEU A 203 -6.27 29.75 -17.21
N LYS A 204 -6.96 28.99 -18.08
CA LYS A 204 -7.08 29.30 -19.51
C LYS A 204 -8.06 30.43 -19.75
#